data_AF-F7X218-F1
#
_entry.id   AF-F7X218-F1
#
_cell.length_a   1.000
_cell.length_b   1.000
_cell.length_c   1.000
_cell.angle_alpha   90.00
_cell.angle_beta   90.00
_cell.angle_gamma   90.00
#
_symmetry.space_group_name_H-M   'P 1'
#
loop_
_entity.id
_entity.type
_entity.pdbx_description
1 polymer ?
#
loop_
_entity_poly.entity_id
_entity_poly.type
_entity_poly.pdbx_seq_one_letter_code
_entity_poly.pdbx_strand_id
1 'polypeptide(L)'
;MSGGKIATVFAIYTSLLLGNLTLPQDLSYTPVPSGFDFPADERVLLDAVNRADEEQLRTHAWAVFAGLTQKTRQNDPNSETVWETWYTGDEVFSAETGAPKGLRSLKRDLVAPRQFSPHGGAHLKAVGESQLSSTLFNQELKDHTRSEKLYLHRTMKAINDGWPAQTPVENRKVKDYPRGAMSLKLVWMPVAKNGMTAMPIWDGMPVTDVAGAFPPSSWKRRVAVDPSRSSVPEGELTDLPGFPGSRVVPLTAFHHFKLDAEQAARFGGDEGDYAVLVAMHYTTKEIPNWFWATFWWHDKPNDGPYAADRLDDTKIRGPWRNYLMDVAYDMDLPKETNGTPNAVFNPWLEAHFENGVNSNCMTCHQRAVWTEPDATFLPITRGAAPANDPIFRNSTKVDFLWSLPLEGNN
;
A
#
# COMPACT_ATOMS: atom_id res chain seq x y z
N MET A 1 -20.88 -34.36 -80.69
CA MET A 1 -21.60 -35.14 -79.66
C MET A 1 -20.56 -35.72 -78.72
N SER A 2 -20.88 -35.85 -77.43
CA SER A 2 -19.98 -36.15 -76.28
C SER A 2 -19.22 -34.90 -75.79
N GLY A 3 -19.42 -34.34 -74.60
CA GLY A 3 -20.04 -34.86 -73.37
C GLY A 3 -19.06 -34.70 -72.20
N GLY A 4 -18.75 -33.46 -71.79
CA GLY A 4 -17.79 -33.18 -70.71
C GLY A 4 -18.48 -32.67 -69.44
N LYS A 5 -18.43 -33.46 -68.36
CA LYS A 5 -19.00 -33.16 -67.04
C LYS A 5 -18.16 -32.11 -66.30
N ILE A 6 -18.83 -31.09 -65.75
CA ILE A 6 -18.28 -30.12 -64.80
C ILE A 6 -18.24 -30.77 -63.42
N ALA A 7 -17.06 -30.82 -62.80
CA ALA A 7 -16.90 -31.17 -61.39
C ALA A 7 -16.47 -29.91 -60.62
N THR A 8 -17.39 -29.40 -59.80
CA THR A 8 -17.16 -28.30 -58.87
C THR A 8 -16.37 -28.82 -57.67
N VAL A 9 -15.14 -28.32 -57.47
CA VAL A 9 -14.36 -28.56 -56.25
C VAL A 9 -14.62 -27.42 -55.28
N PHE A 10 -15.25 -27.73 -54.14
CA PHE A 10 -15.33 -26.82 -52.99
C PHE A 10 -13.99 -26.85 -52.25
N ALA A 11 -13.25 -25.74 -52.26
CA ALA A 11 -12.11 -25.54 -51.37
C ALA A 11 -12.64 -25.04 -50.00
N ILE A 12 -12.57 -25.89 -48.99
CA ILE A 12 -12.79 -25.48 -47.60
C ILE A 12 -11.48 -24.87 -47.11
N TYR A 13 -11.43 -23.54 -46.96
CA TYR A 13 -10.37 -22.85 -46.25
C TYR A 13 -10.64 -22.97 -44.75
N THR A 14 -9.96 -23.90 -44.09
CA THR A 14 -9.91 -23.96 -42.62
C THR A 14 -8.87 -22.95 -42.14
N SER A 15 -9.29 -21.73 -41.85
CA SER A 15 -8.46 -20.76 -41.15
C SER A 15 -8.30 -21.22 -39.69
N LEU A 16 -7.16 -21.84 -39.37
CA LEU A 16 -6.75 -22.03 -37.98
C LEU A 16 -6.47 -20.65 -37.37
N LEU A 17 -7.41 -20.17 -36.56
CA LEU A 17 -7.14 -19.13 -35.55
C LEU A 17 -6.13 -19.71 -34.55
N LEU A 18 -4.85 -19.47 -34.80
CA LEU A 18 -3.84 -19.53 -33.74
C LEU A 18 -4.11 -18.33 -32.82
N GLY A 19 -4.93 -18.56 -31.79
CA GLY A 19 -4.98 -17.66 -30.65
C GLY A 19 -3.57 -17.46 -30.12
N ASN A 20 -3.18 -16.21 -29.87
CA ASN A 20 -1.94 -15.87 -29.20
C ASN A 20 -1.93 -16.54 -27.81
N LEU A 21 -1.38 -17.75 -27.73
CA LEU A 21 -0.99 -18.37 -26.47
C LEU A 21 0.20 -17.57 -25.95
N THR A 22 -0.07 -16.55 -25.13
CA THR A 22 0.94 -15.93 -24.29
C THR A 22 1.45 -16.99 -23.33
N LEU A 23 2.68 -17.46 -23.54
CA LEU A 23 3.38 -18.28 -22.55
C LEU A 23 3.42 -17.50 -21.23
N PRO A 24 3.21 -18.15 -20.07
CA PRO A 24 3.32 -17.50 -18.78
C PRO A 24 4.70 -16.86 -18.65
N GLN A 25 4.75 -15.53 -18.56
CA GLN A 25 5.99 -14.81 -18.26
C GLN A 25 6.28 -14.93 -16.77
N ASP A 26 7.54 -15.23 -16.44
CA ASP A 26 8.02 -15.25 -15.07
C ASP A 26 8.15 -13.82 -14.54
N LEU A 27 7.37 -13.49 -13.51
CA LEU A 27 7.44 -12.20 -12.84
C LEU A 27 8.71 -12.13 -11.98
N SER A 28 9.76 -11.60 -12.59
CA SER A 28 11.03 -11.34 -11.91
C SER A 28 10.94 -10.12 -11.00
N TYR A 29 11.49 -10.23 -9.79
CA TYR A 29 11.66 -9.08 -8.90
C TYR A 29 12.50 -7.99 -9.58
N THR A 30 12.03 -6.74 -9.49
CA THR A 30 12.75 -5.55 -9.92
C THR A 30 12.98 -4.64 -8.70
N PRO A 31 14.22 -4.27 -8.38
CA PRO A 31 14.50 -3.33 -7.30
C PRO A 31 14.10 -1.90 -7.70
N VAL A 32 14.05 -1.00 -6.70
CA VAL A 32 14.00 0.44 -6.99
C VAL A 32 15.23 0.79 -7.83
N PRO A 33 15.07 1.45 -9.01
CA PRO A 33 16.20 1.80 -9.84
C PRO A 33 17.15 2.77 -9.13
N SER A 34 18.43 2.76 -9.51
CA SER A 34 19.38 3.76 -9.01
C SER A 34 18.95 5.18 -9.40
N GLY A 35 19.29 6.15 -8.56
CA GLY A 35 18.94 7.57 -8.78
C GLY A 35 17.55 7.99 -8.25
N PHE A 36 16.90 7.12 -7.47
CA PHE A 36 15.65 7.41 -6.74
C PHE A 36 15.83 7.40 -5.22
N ASP A 37 17.07 7.65 -4.77
CA ASP A 37 17.44 7.80 -3.36
C ASP A 37 17.02 6.64 -2.44
N PHE A 38 17.10 5.40 -2.95
CA PHE A 38 16.83 4.21 -2.15
C PHE A 38 17.86 3.07 -2.39
N PRO A 39 18.39 2.44 -1.32
CA PRO A 39 18.44 3.00 0.03
C PRO A 39 19.33 4.25 0.05
N ALA A 40 18.90 5.30 0.74
CA ALA A 40 19.67 6.52 0.97
C ALA A 40 20.85 6.25 1.92
N ASP A 41 21.80 7.20 1.96
CA ASP A 41 22.87 7.20 2.96
C ASP A 41 22.29 7.50 4.36
N GLU A 42 22.63 6.68 5.36
CA GLU A 42 22.07 6.78 6.72
C GLU A 42 22.39 8.13 7.34
N ARG A 43 23.62 8.59 7.15
CA ARG A 43 24.11 9.82 7.75
C ARG A 43 23.41 11.02 7.15
N VAL A 44 23.10 10.97 5.85
CA VAL A 44 22.35 12.03 5.16
C VAL A 44 20.92 12.13 5.70
N LEU A 45 20.22 11.00 5.84
CA LEU A 45 18.86 11.01 6.42
C LEU A 45 18.88 11.42 7.90
N LEU A 46 19.81 10.91 8.71
CA LEU A 46 19.93 11.30 10.11
C LEU A 46 20.29 12.78 10.27
N ASP A 47 21.16 13.33 9.43
CA ASP A 47 21.48 14.77 9.42
C ASP A 47 20.24 15.60 9.07
N ALA A 48 19.42 15.16 8.11
CA ALA A 48 18.14 15.79 7.78
C ALA A 48 17.16 15.78 8.97
N VAL A 49 17.00 14.63 9.63
CA VAL A 49 16.18 14.48 10.84
C VAL A 49 16.66 15.41 11.95
N ASN A 50 17.98 15.43 12.23
CA ASN A 50 18.57 16.25 13.29
C ASN A 50 18.40 17.75 13.07
N ARG A 51 18.34 18.19 11.81
CA ARG A 51 18.13 19.59 11.44
C ARG A 51 16.66 19.96 11.26
N ALA A 52 15.73 19.01 11.41
CA ALA A 52 14.34 19.16 11.05
C ALA A 52 14.16 19.68 9.59
N ASP A 53 14.96 19.11 8.68
CA ASP A 53 14.97 19.45 7.26
C ASP A 53 13.82 18.74 6.53
N GLU A 54 12.60 19.23 6.74
CA GLU A 54 11.38 18.62 6.19
C GLU A 54 11.40 18.56 4.67
N GLU A 55 11.91 19.58 3.99
CA GLU A 55 12.05 19.61 2.52
C GLU A 55 12.91 18.43 2.04
N GLN A 56 14.07 18.18 2.68
CA GLN A 56 14.94 17.06 2.32
C GLN A 56 14.27 15.71 2.55
N LEU A 57 13.59 15.53 3.69
CA LEU A 57 12.91 14.27 4.05
C LEU A 57 11.71 14.00 3.12
N ARG A 58 10.97 15.04 2.75
CA ARG A 58 9.85 14.95 1.79
C ARG A 58 10.35 14.70 0.36
N THR A 59 11.43 15.35 -0.04
CA THR A 59 12.08 15.12 -1.34
C THR A 59 12.58 13.68 -1.47
N HIS A 60 13.22 13.14 -0.43
CA HIS A 60 13.57 11.72 -0.34
C HIS A 60 12.33 10.85 -0.57
N ALA A 61 11.23 11.15 0.12
CA ALA A 61 10.02 10.34 -0.01
C ALA A 61 9.41 10.34 -1.42
N TRP A 62 9.38 11.51 -2.07
CA TRP A 62 8.98 11.60 -3.47
C TRP A 62 9.92 10.87 -4.42
N ALA A 63 11.24 10.87 -4.15
CA ALA A 63 12.22 10.13 -4.94
C ALA A 63 11.97 8.61 -4.86
N VAL A 64 11.79 8.06 -3.66
CA VAL A 64 11.50 6.64 -3.48
C VAL A 64 10.18 6.27 -4.16
N PHE A 65 9.12 7.09 -4.00
CA PHE A 65 7.84 6.88 -4.68
C PHE A 65 7.96 6.92 -6.21
N ALA A 66 8.76 7.86 -6.76
CA ALA A 66 9.05 7.92 -8.18
C ALA A 66 9.75 6.64 -8.68
N GLY A 67 10.67 6.10 -7.88
CA GLY A 67 11.38 4.86 -8.18
C GLY A 67 10.48 3.63 -8.17
N LEU A 68 9.63 3.50 -7.15
CA LEU A 68 8.66 2.42 -7.01
C LEU A 68 7.64 2.39 -8.17
N THR A 69 7.29 3.56 -8.70
CA THR A 69 6.28 3.71 -9.75
C THR A 69 6.83 3.70 -11.18
N GLN A 70 8.15 3.51 -11.35
CA GLN A 70 8.75 3.29 -12.66
C GLN A 70 8.22 2.01 -13.30
N LYS A 71 8.24 2.00 -14.63
CA LYS A 71 7.96 0.80 -15.44
C LYS A 71 9.18 -0.12 -15.44
N THR A 72 8.97 -1.42 -15.26
CA THR A 72 10.02 -2.45 -15.26
C THR A 72 10.76 -2.54 -16.59
N ARG A 73 10.08 -2.23 -17.71
CA ARG A 73 10.68 -2.22 -19.04
C ARG A 73 10.66 -0.81 -19.62
N GLN A 74 11.84 -0.31 -19.96
CA GLN A 74 11.98 1.01 -20.57
C GLN A 74 11.17 1.09 -21.88
N ASN A 75 10.41 2.17 -22.05
CA ASN A 75 9.55 2.43 -23.20
C ASN A 75 8.37 1.47 -23.39
N ASP A 76 8.08 0.59 -22.43
CA ASP A 76 6.86 -0.21 -22.43
C ASP A 76 5.87 0.33 -21.38
N PRO A 77 4.88 1.16 -21.77
CA PRO A 77 3.90 1.69 -20.83
C PRO A 77 3.00 0.60 -20.24
N ASN A 78 2.95 -0.58 -20.86
CA ASN A 78 2.14 -1.72 -20.41
C ASN A 78 2.92 -2.67 -19.49
N SER A 79 4.22 -2.47 -19.31
CA SER A 79 4.95 -3.27 -18.32
C SER A 79 4.45 -2.97 -16.91
N GLU A 80 4.74 -3.89 -16.00
CA GLU A 80 4.49 -3.75 -14.58
C GLU A 80 5.23 -2.52 -14.05
N THR A 81 4.69 -1.92 -13.00
CA THR A 81 5.47 -1.03 -12.16
C THR A 81 6.44 -1.81 -11.27
N VAL A 82 7.52 -1.16 -10.82
CA VAL A 82 8.55 -1.81 -10.01
C VAL A 82 7.94 -2.51 -8.79
N TRP A 83 7.06 -1.83 -8.05
CA TRP A 83 6.41 -2.42 -6.87
C TRP A 83 5.50 -3.62 -7.20
N GLU A 84 4.89 -3.70 -8.39
CA GLU A 84 4.07 -4.86 -8.81
C GLU A 84 4.90 -6.14 -8.89
N THR A 85 6.22 -6.02 -9.00
CA THR A 85 7.14 -7.16 -9.01
C THR A 85 7.57 -7.62 -7.62
N TRP A 86 7.06 -7.04 -6.53
CA TRP A 86 7.50 -7.34 -5.16
C TRP A 86 6.72 -8.47 -4.50
N TYR A 87 7.30 -9.09 -3.48
CA TYR A 87 6.80 -10.34 -2.90
C TYR A 87 5.54 -10.12 -2.07
N THR A 88 4.54 -10.99 -2.22
CA THR A 88 3.32 -10.95 -1.38
C THR A 88 3.58 -11.58 0.00
N GLY A 89 2.65 -11.36 0.94
CA GLY A 89 2.69 -11.98 2.27
C GLY A 89 2.84 -13.50 2.22
N ASP A 90 2.11 -14.17 1.33
CA ASP A 90 2.21 -15.62 1.14
C ASP A 90 3.61 -16.05 0.69
N GLU A 91 4.26 -15.26 -0.18
CA GLU A 91 5.63 -15.53 -0.64
C GLU A 91 6.68 -15.30 0.46
N VAL A 92 6.38 -14.46 1.47
CA VAL A 92 7.31 -14.10 2.55
C VAL A 92 7.08 -14.90 3.84
N PHE A 93 5.84 -15.22 4.18
CA PHE A 93 5.48 -15.79 5.48
C PHE A 93 4.90 -17.21 5.45
N SER A 94 4.59 -17.79 4.27
CA SER A 94 4.08 -19.17 4.24
C SER A 94 5.11 -20.18 4.80
N ALA A 95 4.61 -21.10 5.62
CA ALA A 95 5.40 -22.17 6.23
C ALA A 95 5.83 -23.25 5.22
N GLU A 96 5.20 -23.30 4.04
CA GLU A 96 5.59 -24.20 2.96
C GLU A 96 7.04 -23.89 2.53
N THR A 97 7.91 -24.90 2.66
CA THR A 97 9.37 -24.76 2.53
C THR A 97 9.88 -24.69 1.09
N GLY A 98 9.05 -24.26 0.14
CA GLY A 98 9.42 -24.16 -1.27
C GLY A 98 9.08 -22.79 -1.83
N ALA A 99 9.98 -22.24 -2.64
CA ALA A 99 9.56 -21.29 -3.67
C ALA A 99 8.32 -21.86 -4.39
N PRO A 100 7.34 -21.03 -4.78
CA PRO A 100 6.15 -21.50 -5.51
C PRO A 100 6.56 -22.53 -6.57
N LYS A 101 5.89 -23.70 -6.60
CA LYS A 101 6.13 -24.69 -7.65
C LYS A 101 5.59 -24.14 -8.97
N GLY A 102 6.39 -23.34 -9.67
CA GLY A 102 6.02 -22.71 -10.93
C GLY A 102 6.68 -21.34 -11.12
N LEU A 103 6.55 -20.80 -12.33
CA LEU A 103 6.93 -19.41 -12.60
C LEU A 103 6.09 -18.48 -11.75
N ARG A 104 6.70 -17.40 -11.24
CA ARG A 104 5.97 -16.41 -10.48
C ARG A 104 5.07 -15.63 -11.44
N SER A 105 3.86 -15.33 -11.01
CA SER A 105 2.93 -14.49 -11.78
C SER A 105 2.54 -13.27 -10.94
N LEU A 106 2.11 -12.20 -11.61
CA LEU A 106 1.55 -11.04 -10.92
C LEU A 106 0.31 -11.45 -10.13
N LYS A 107 0.43 -11.40 -8.81
CA LYS A 107 -0.66 -11.62 -7.86
C LYS A 107 -1.06 -10.30 -7.23
N ARG A 108 -2.34 -9.94 -7.40
CA ARG A 108 -2.94 -8.79 -6.72
C ARG A 108 -3.80 -9.33 -5.58
N ASP A 109 -3.13 -9.67 -4.48
CA ASP A 109 -3.73 -10.30 -3.29
C ASP A 109 -4.54 -9.27 -2.49
N LEU A 110 -5.75 -9.00 -2.98
CA LEU A 110 -6.68 -8.07 -2.35
C LEU A 110 -7.35 -8.72 -1.13
N VAL A 111 -7.03 -8.26 0.08
CA VAL A 111 -7.59 -8.79 1.32
C VAL A 111 -8.28 -7.68 2.12
N ALA A 112 -9.32 -8.05 2.87
CA ALA A 112 -9.89 -7.13 3.86
C ALA A 112 -8.77 -6.71 4.81
N PRO A 113 -8.55 -5.41 5.06
CA PRO A 113 -7.44 -4.99 5.89
C PRO A 113 -7.59 -5.60 7.30
N ARG A 114 -6.64 -6.45 7.70
CA ARG A 114 -6.76 -7.29 8.90
C ARG A 114 -7.01 -6.47 10.17
N GLN A 115 -6.50 -5.24 10.19
CA GLN A 115 -6.74 -4.28 11.26
C GLN A 115 -8.22 -3.86 11.43
N PHE A 116 -9.12 -4.23 10.51
CA PHE A 116 -10.56 -3.98 10.60
C PHE A 116 -11.38 -5.18 11.15
N SER A 117 -10.78 -6.36 11.36
CA SER A 117 -11.45 -7.57 11.89
C SER A 117 -11.35 -7.68 13.42
N PRO A 118 -12.17 -8.53 14.10
CA PRO A 118 -13.36 -8.17 14.89
C PRO A 118 -13.16 -7.18 16.07
N HIS A 119 -11.99 -6.57 16.22
CA HIS A 119 -11.70 -5.53 17.21
C HIS A 119 -11.74 -4.10 16.62
N GLY A 120 -12.10 -3.96 15.33
CA GLY A 120 -12.01 -2.70 14.57
C GLY A 120 -13.25 -2.27 13.76
N GLY A 121 -14.42 -2.86 14.00
CA GLY A 121 -15.75 -2.28 13.69
C GLY A 121 -16.18 -2.00 12.23
N ALA A 122 -15.29 -1.91 11.24
CA ALA A 122 -15.64 -1.47 9.90
C ALA A 122 -15.84 -2.64 8.92
N HIS A 123 -17.07 -3.15 8.82
CA HIS A 123 -17.49 -3.96 7.68
C HIS A 123 -18.03 -3.04 6.57
N LEU A 124 -17.18 -2.70 5.59
CA LEU A 124 -17.59 -1.87 4.44
C LEU A 124 -18.18 -2.78 3.37
N LYS A 125 -19.49 -2.63 3.09
CA LYS A 125 -20.27 -3.53 2.21
C LYS A 125 -20.65 -2.94 0.85
N ALA A 126 -20.31 -1.68 0.55
CA ALA A 126 -20.75 -1.00 -0.67
C ALA A 126 -19.58 -0.70 -1.64
N VAL A 127 -19.82 -0.82 -2.95
CA VAL A 127 -18.88 -0.38 -4.00
C VAL A 127 -18.65 1.14 -3.86
N GLY A 128 -17.38 1.58 -3.89
CA GLY A 128 -16.99 2.98 -3.61
C GLY A 128 -16.75 3.32 -2.13
N GLU A 129 -17.07 2.39 -1.22
CA GLU A 129 -16.75 2.49 0.22
C GLU A 129 -15.96 1.28 0.73
N SER A 130 -16.06 0.14 0.06
CA SER A 130 -15.29 -1.07 0.33
C SER A 130 -13.81 -0.83 0.00
N GLN A 131 -12.95 -1.19 0.93
CA GLN A 131 -11.51 -1.11 0.78
C GLN A 131 -10.91 -2.49 0.96
N LEU A 132 -10.07 -2.88 0.01
CA LEU A 132 -9.17 -4.01 0.18
C LEU A 132 -7.75 -3.49 0.18
N SER A 133 -6.86 -4.25 0.81
CA SER A 133 -5.44 -3.93 0.87
C SER A 133 -4.60 -5.07 0.35
N SER A 134 -3.38 -4.76 -0.05
CA SER A 134 -2.34 -5.74 -0.35
C SER A 134 -1.04 -5.27 0.28
N THR A 135 -0.29 -6.19 0.87
CA THR A 135 1.04 -5.91 1.46
C THR A 135 2.11 -6.56 0.60
N LEU A 136 3.17 -5.81 0.28
CA LEU A 136 4.28 -6.27 -0.55
C LEU A 136 5.62 -6.01 0.12
N PHE A 137 6.61 -6.84 -0.17
CA PHE A 137 7.92 -6.82 0.46
C PHE A 137 9.02 -6.89 -0.58
N ASN A 138 10.08 -6.12 -0.38
CA ASN A 138 11.25 -6.22 -1.25
C ASN A 138 12.11 -7.45 -0.95
N GLN A 139 13.13 -7.66 -1.79
CA GLN A 139 14.01 -8.82 -1.70
C GLN A 139 14.75 -8.87 -0.36
N GLU A 140 15.34 -7.76 0.09
CA GLU A 140 16.11 -7.72 1.34
C GLU A 140 15.28 -8.06 2.57
N LEU A 141 14.03 -7.57 2.64
CA LEU A 141 13.13 -7.89 3.74
C LEU A 141 12.77 -9.39 3.70
N LYS A 142 12.36 -9.91 2.55
CA LYS A 142 12.04 -11.34 2.38
C LYS A 142 13.21 -12.23 2.80
N ASP A 143 14.42 -11.94 2.31
CA ASP A 143 15.59 -12.75 2.58
C ASP A 143 15.96 -12.75 4.05
N HIS A 144 15.84 -11.60 4.73
CA HIS A 144 16.04 -11.51 6.17
C HIS A 144 14.99 -12.33 6.93
N THR A 145 13.70 -12.12 6.66
CA THR A 145 12.61 -12.87 7.31
C THR A 145 12.80 -14.39 7.17
N ARG A 146 13.17 -14.85 5.97
CA ARG A 146 13.34 -16.28 5.66
C ARG A 146 14.62 -16.86 6.26
N SER A 147 15.75 -16.14 6.18
CA SER A 147 17.03 -16.62 6.73
C SER A 147 17.03 -16.71 8.26
N GLU A 148 16.44 -15.72 8.93
CA GLU A 148 16.26 -15.70 10.39
C GLU A 148 15.05 -16.55 10.84
N LYS A 149 14.31 -17.16 9.90
CA LYS A 149 13.15 -18.02 10.15
C LYS A 149 12.05 -17.35 10.98
N LEU A 150 11.92 -16.02 10.85
CA LEU A 150 10.94 -15.22 11.60
C LEU A 150 9.49 -15.50 11.19
N TYR A 151 9.30 -16.11 10.02
CA TYR A 151 7.99 -16.59 9.54
C TYR A 151 7.49 -17.86 10.23
N LEU A 152 8.29 -18.46 11.12
CA LEU A 152 7.91 -19.70 11.81
C LEU A 152 7.51 -19.38 13.24
N HIS A 153 6.30 -19.78 13.61
CA HIS A 153 5.80 -19.66 14.98
C HIS A 153 6.79 -20.22 16.02
N ARG A 154 7.36 -21.41 15.77
CA ARG A 154 8.35 -22.03 16.68
C ARG A 154 9.59 -21.17 16.93
N THR A 155 10.03 -20.40 15.92
CA THR A 155 11.21 -19.54 16.03
C THR A 155 10.85 -18.33 16.88
N MET A 156 9.72 -17.67 16.56
CA MET A 156 9.24 -16.50 17.30
C MET A 156 8.97 -16.84 18.77
N LYS A 157 8.36 -18.00 19.04
CA LYS A 157 8.18 -18.51 20.39
C LYS A 157 9.50 -18.73 21.12
N ALA A 158 10.48 -19.36 20.47
CA ALA A 158 11.79 -19.61 21.08
C ALA A 158 12.53 -18.30 21.39
N ILE A 159 12.41 -17.28 20.53
CA ILE A 159 12.96 -15.94 20.79
C ILE A 159 12.26 -15.33 22.01
N ASN A 160 10.93 -15.36 22.04
CA ASN A 160 10.14 -14.74 23.12
C ASN A 160 10.37 -15.38 24.48
N ASP A 161 10.42 -16.71 24.54
CA ASP A 161 10.69 -17.46 25.77
C ASP A 161 12.15 -17.32 26.23
N GLY A 162 13.06 -16.95 25.31
CA GLY A 162 14.50 -16.90 25.54
C GLY A 162 14.98 -15.67 26.31
N TRP A 163 14.15 -14.64 26.49
CA TRP A 163 14.54 -13.41 27.16
C TRP A 163 14.68 -13.59 28.68
N PRO A 164 15.84 -13.28 29.29
CA PRO A 164 15.94 -13.14 30.74
C PRO A 164 14.87 -12.17 31.28
N ALA A 165 14.35 -12.44 32.49
CA ALA A 165 13.29 -11.65 33.11
C ALA A 165 13.62 -10.15 33.22
N GLN A 166 14.92 -9.83 33.39
CA GLN A 166 15.44 -8.46 33.54
C GLN A 166 15.86 -7.79 32.21
N THR A 167 15.65 -8.44 31.06
CA THR A 167 16.00 -7.85 29.77
C THR A 167 15.17 -6.58 29.54
N PRO A 168 15.81 -5.42 29.29
CA PRO A 168 15.09 -4.19 28.98
C PRO A 168 14.21 -4.34 27.73
N VAL A 169 13.06 -3.68 27.71
CA VAL A 169 12.05 -3.80 26.63
C VAL A 169 12.62 -3.45 25.26
N GLU A 170 13.47 -2.43 25.20
CA GLU A 170 14.17 -1.99 24.00
C GLU A 170 15.09 -3.07 23.39
N ASN A 171 15.55 -4.01 24.22
CA ASN A 171 16.42 -5.11 23.82
C ASN A 171 15.65 -6.41 23.51
N ARG A 172 14.36 -6.49 23.88
CA ARG A 172 13.48 -7.64 23.59
C ARG A 172 12.94 -7.54 22.17
N LYS A 173 13.82 -7.65 21.18
CA LYS A 173 13.46 -7.50 19.77
C LYS A 173 14.06 -8.62 18.92
N VAL A 174 13.40 -8.89 17.79
CA VAL A 174 14.04 -9.64 16.70
C VAL A 174 15.29 -8.91 16.22
N LYS A 175 16.15 -9.60 15.49
CA LYS A 175 17.30 -8.98 14.84
C LYS A 175 16.83 -7.85 13.92
N ASP A 176 17.55 -6.74 13.92
CA ASP A 176 17.22 -5.60 13.06
C ASP A 176 17.29 -6.01 11.59
N TYR A 177 16.31 -5.56 10.81
CA TYR A 177 16.31 -5.75 9.36
C TYR A 177 17.47 -4.97 8.70
N PRO A 178 17.99 -5.42 7.54
CA PRO A 178 19.01 -4.69 6.82
C PRO A 178 18.48 -3.33 6.34
N ARG A 179 19.37 -2.34 6.17
CA ARG A 179 19.00 -0.97 5.79
C ARG A 179 18.18 -0.86 4.50
N GLY A 180 18.39 -1.79 3.57
CA GLY A 180 17.63 -1.88 2.33
C GLY A 180 16.25 -2.53 2.47
N ALA A 181 15.81 -2.99 3.65
CA ALA A 181 14.49 -3.61 3.80
C ALA A 181 13.36 -2.59 3.66
N MET A 182 12.34 -2.93 2.87
CA MET A 182 11.13 -2.13 2.66
C MET A 182 9.87 -2.99 2.62
N SER A 183 8.81 -2.50 3.26
CA SER A 183 7.45 -3.03 3.14
C SER A 183 6.52 -1.96 2.57
N LEU A 184 5.57 -2.40 1.74
CA LEU A 184 4.52 -1.58 1.13
C LEU A 184 3.16 -2.05 1.62
N LYS A 185 2.24 -1.10 1.81
CA LYS A 185 0.82 -1.40 1.97
C LYS A 185 0.02 -0.59 0.98
N LEU A 186 -0.78 -1.25 0.17
CA LEU A 186 -1.59 -0.64 -0.88
C LEU A 186 -3.07 -0.72 -0.50
N VAL A 187 -3.85 0.28 -0.88
CA VAL A 187 -5.28 0.37 -0.59
C VAL A 187 -6.04 0.59 -1.88
N TRP A 188 -7.04 -0.25 -2.09
CA TRP A 188 -7.78 -0.36 -3.33
C TRP A 188 -9.26 -0.12 -3.09
N MET A 189 -9.87 0.66 -3.98
CA MET A 189 -11.31 0.89 -4.01
C MET A 189 -11.90 0.30 -5.31
N PRO A 190 -13.08 -0.33 -5.27
CA PRO A 190 -13.73 -0.81 -6.48
C PRO A 190 -14.41 0.34 -7.23
N VAL A 191 -14.32 0.31 -8.56
CA VAL A 191 -15.00 1.21 -9.49
C VAL A 191 -15.81 0.35 -10.46
N ALA A 192 -17.11 0.61 -10.54
CA ALA A 192 -18.00 -0.14 -11.42
C ALA A 192 -17.53 -0.03 -12.87
N LYS A 193 -17.66 -1.12 -13.65
CA LYS A 193 -17.31 -1.11 -15.08
C LYS A 193 -18.22 -0.24 -15.94
N ASN A 194 -19.44 0.02 -15.45
CA ASN A 194 -20.47 0.79 -16.12
C ASN A 194 -20.98 1.90 -15.19
N GLY A 195 -21.20 3.09 -15.74
CA GLY A 195 -21.65 4.25 -14.97
C GLY A 195 -20.54 4.87 -14.12
N MET A 196 -20.84 6.00 -13.49
CA MET A 196 -19.89 6.71 -12.64
C MET A 196 -19.90 6.14 -11.22
N THR A 197 -18.72 5.97 -10.62
CA THR A 197 -18.57 5.57 -9.22
C THR A 197 -18.24 6.78 -8.35
N ALA A 198 -18.98 6.97 -7.25
CA ALA A 198 -18.71 8.01 -6.27
C ALA A 198 -17.49 7.66 -5.41
N MET A 199 -16.42 8.45 -5.46
CA MET A 199 -15.23 8.25 -4.63
C MET A 199 -15.09 9.36 -3.58
N PRO A 200 -14.98 9.04 -2.27
CA PRO A 200 -14.71 10.03 -1.23
C PRO A 200 -13.35 10.70 -1.40
N ILE A 201 -13.30 12.01 -1.11
CA ILE A 201 -12.05 12.79 -1.12
C ILE A 201 -11.80 13.40 0.24
N TRP A 202 -10.59 13.17 0.76
CA TRP A 202 -10.12 13.78 1.99
C TRP A 202 -9.47 15.12 1.70
N ASP A 203 -10.13 16.20 2.13
CA ASP A 203 -9.71 17.60 1.93
C ASP A 203 -8.92 18.16 3.12
N GLY A 204 -8.14 17.33 3.83
CA GLY A 204 -7.36 17.81 4.97
C GLY A 204 -8.16 18.02 6.27
N MET A 205 -9.38 17.48 6.36
CA MET A 205 -10.27 17.64 7.52
C MET A 205 -10.77 16.29 8.06
N PRO A 206 -10.96 16.16 9.38
CA PRO A 206 -10.65 17.14 10.40
C PRO A 206 -9.14 17.34 10.54
N VAL A 207 -8.77 18.52 11.04
CA VAL A 207 -7.44 18.71 11.61
C VAL A 207 -7.25 17.77 12.80
N THR A 208 -6.00 17.54 13.21
CA THR A 208 -5.66 16.81 14.43
C THR A 208 -6.43 17.33 15.64
N ASP A 209 -6.52 16.52 16.69
CA ASP A 209 -7.23 16.75 17.96
C ASP A 209 -8.77 16.60 17.88
N VAL A 210 -9.27 15.83 16.90
CA VAL A 210 -10.68 15.45 16.85
C VAL A 210 -10.91 14.10 17.52
N ALA A 211 -11.98 14.03 18.33
CA ALA A 211 -12.40 12.80 19.00
C ALA A 211 -13.13 11.86 18.03
N GLY A 212 -12.86 10.56 18.17
CA GLY A 212 -13.53 9.50 17.40
C GLY A 212 -12.84 9.15 16.07
N ALA A 213 -13.52 8.30 15.31
CA ALA A 213 -13.12 7.94 13.94
C ALA A 213 -13.66 8.94 12.92
N PHE A 214 -12.94 9.12 11.82
CA PHE A 214 -13.33 9.94 10.68
C PHE A 214 -13.22 9.17 9.35
N PRO A 215 -14.00 8.08 9.19
CA PRO A 215 -13.91 7.21 8.01
C PRO A 215 -14.32 7.94 6.72
N PRO A 216 -14.00 7.39 5.53
CA PRO A 216 -14.36 7.98 4.24
C PRO A 216 -15.83 8.31 4.04
N SER A 217 -16.74 7.58 4.72
CA SER A 217 -18.18 7.87 4.71
C SER A 217 -18.52 9.23 5.32
N SER A 218 -17.68 9.77 6.22
CA SER A 218 -17.83 11.09 6.84
C SER A 218 -17.25 12.24 6.00
N TRP A 219 -16.55 11.96 4.91
CA TRP A 219 -15.90 12.99 4.10
C TRP A 219 -16.91 13.76 3.26
N LYS A 220 -16.75 15.08 3.21
CA LYS A 220 -17.76 16.02 2.67
C LYS A 220 -17.81 16.06 1.14
N ARG A 221 -16.76 15.58 0.46
CA ARG A 221 -16.63 15.69 -0.98
C ARG A 221 -16.49 14.32 -1.63
N ARG A 222 -17.07 14.22 -2.83
CA ARG A 222 -16.96 13.07 -3.72
C ARG A 222 -16.53 13.53 -5.11
N VAL A 223 -15.74 12.71 -5.79
CA VAL A 223 -15.57 12.79 -7.26
C VAL A 223 -16.36 11.67 -7.93
N ALA A 224 -16.72 11.88 -9.19
CA ALA A 224 -17.35 10.89 -10.04
C ALA A 224 -16.28 10.25 -10.92
N VAL A 225 -15.90 9.00 -10.61
CA VAL A 225 -14.96 8.23 -11.43
C VAL A 225 -15.71 7.66 -12.63
N ASP A 226 -15.29 8.05 -13.83
CA ASP A 226 -15.90 7.64 -15.09
C ASP A 226 -15.02 6.59 -15.80
N PRO A 227 -15.45 5.32 -15.86
CA PRO A 227 -14.74 4.24 -16.53
C PRO A 227 -14.95 4.24 -18.06
N SER A 228 -15.92 4.99 -18.58
CA SER A 228 -16.32 4.95 -19.99
C SER A 228 -15.47 5.87 -20.88
N ARG A 229 -14.84 6.88 -20.29
CA ARG A 229 -14.05 7.89 -21.00
C ARG A 229 -12.59 7.85 -20.57
N SER A 230 -11.69 7.73 -21.54
CA SER A 230 -10.23 7.76 -21.31
C SER A 230 -9.70 9.16 -20.99
N SER A 231 -10.48 10.20 -21.29
CA SER A 231 -10.19 11.60 -20.96
C SER A 231 -11.50 12.33 -20.65
N VAL A 232 -11.45 13.25 -19.70
CA VAL A 232 -12.58 14.10 -19.30
C VAL A 232 -12.09 15.55 -19.34
N PRO A 233 -12.88 16.48 -19.90
CA PRO A 233 -12.59 17.91 -19.84
C PRO A 233 -12.23 18.39 -18.44
N GLU A 234 -11.23 19.26 -18.34
CA GLU A 234 -10.84 19.85 -17.07
C GLU A 234 -12.02 20.62 -16.46
N GLY A 235 -12.26 20.39 -15.17
CA GLY A 235 -13.35 21.06 -14.44
C GLY A 235 -14.75 20.54 -14.76
N GLU A 236 -14.91 19.47 -15.55
CA GLU A 236 -16.23 18.86 -15.76
C GLU A 236 -16.83 18.42 -14.41
N LEU A 237 -18.11 18.76 -14.21
CA LEU A 237 -18.88 18.46 -13.01
C LEU A 237 -20.09 17.60 -13.37
N THR A 238 -20.54 16.79 -12.41
CA THR A 238 -21.78 16.03 -12.46
C THR A 238 -22.43 16.01 -11.08
N ASP A 239 -23.69 15.63 -11.01
CA ASP A 239 -24.39 15.45 -9.73
C ASP A 239 -24.40 13.97 -9.35
N LEU A 240 -23.80 13.65 -8.20
CA LEU A 240 -23.92 12.35 -7.56
C LEU A 240 -25.01 12.40 -6.46
N PRO A 241 -25.66 11.27 -6.13
CA PRO A 241 -26.64 11.23 -5.04
C PRO A 241 -26.06 11.78 -3.72
N GLY A 242 -26.60 12.90 -3.23
CA GLY A 242 -26.13 13.57 -2.01
C GLY A 242 -24.88 14.45 -2.16
N PHE A 243 -24.27 14.49 -3.36
CA PHE A 243 -23.05 15.26 -3.65
C PHE A 243 -23.17 15.95 -5.02
N PRO A 244 -23.91 17.08 -5.10
CA PRO A 244 -24.02 17.86 -6.33
C PRO A 244 -22.69 18.55 -6.66
N GLY A 245 -22.45 18.81 -7.95
CA GLY A 245 -21.23 19.49 -8.42
C GLY A 245 -19.94 18.69 -8.17
N SER A 246 -20.03 17.36 -8.14
CA SER A 246 -18.88 16.47 -8.05
C SER A 246 -18.05 16.52 -9.32
N ARG A 247 -16.74 16.73 -9.18
CA ARG A 247 -15.81 16.70 -10.31
C ARG A 247 -15.79 15.32 -10.94
N VAL A 248 -15.81 15.27 -12.27
CA VAL A 248 -15.68 14.03 -13.03
C VAL A 248 -14.20 13.76 -13.33
N VAL A 249 -13.77 12.52 -13.10
CA VAL A 249 -12.38 12.09 -13.33
C VAL A 249 -12.35 10.78 -14.11
N PRO A 250 -11.50 10.64 -15.14
CA PRO A 250 -11.42 9.41 -15.91
C PRO A 250 -10.73 8.31 -15.09
N LEU A 251 -11.06 7.04 -15.37
CA LEU A 251 -10.35 5.89 -14.80
C LEU A 251 -8.82 5.93 -15.06
N THR A 252 -8.38 6.56 -16.15
CA THR A 252 -6.96 6.75 -16.50
C THR A 252 -6.21 7.69 -15.56
N ALA A 253 -6.91 8.44 -14.69
CA ALA A 253 -6.30 9.23 -13.61
C ALA A 253 -5.82 8.36 -12.43
N PHE A 254 -6.04 7.04 -12.50
CA PHE A 254 -5.66 6.08 -11.47
C PHE A 254 -4.75 5.00 -12.04
N HIS A 255 -3.85 4.48 -11.22
CA HIS A 255 -3.36 3.13 -11.45
C HIS A 255 -4.49 2.14 -11.13
N HIS A 256 -4.81 1.27 -12.09
CA HIS A 256 -5.98 0.42 -12.01
C HIS A 256 -5.80 -0.90 -12.77
N PHE A 257 -6.65 -1.87 -12.45
CA PHE A 257 -6.77 -3.13 -13.18
C PHE A 257 -8.21 -3.64 -13.14
N LYS A 258 -8.58 -4.49 -14.10
CA LYS A 258 -9.87 -5.18 -14.11
C LYS A 258 -9.87 -6.32 -13.12
N LEU A 259 -10.94 -6.42 -12.35
CA LEU A 259 -11.20 -7.48 -11.38
C LEU A 259 -11.68 -8.73 -12.11
N ASP A 260 -11.08 -9.86 -11.79
CA ASP A 260 -11.68 -11.16 -12.08
C ASP A 260 -12.86 -11.44 -11.13
N ALA A 261 -13.54 -12.58 -11.33
CA ALA A 261 -14.70 -12.95 -10.52
C ALA A 261 -14.36 -13.14 -9.03
N GLU A 262 -13.18 -13.66 -8.70
CA GLU A 262 -12.77 -13.87 -7.31
C GLU A 262 -12.50 -12.55 -6.62
N GLN A 263 -11.76 -11.66 -7.27
CA GLN A 263 -11.43 -10.33 -6.76
C GLN A 263 -12.67 -9.45 -6.62
N ALA A 264 -13.57 -9.49 -7.61
CA ALA A 264 -14.84 -8.77 -7.56
C ALA A 264 -15.70 -9.23 -6.38
N ALA A 265 -15.79 -10.54 -6.14
CA ALA A 265 -16.54 -11.08 -5.01
C ALA A 265 -16.01 -10.59 -3.64
N ARG A 266 -14.69 -10.38 -3.50
CA ARG A 266 -14.09 -9.81 -2.27
C ARG A 266 -14.51 -8.37 -2.00
N PHE A 267 -14.77 -7.58 -3.05
CA PHE A 267 -15.31 -6.23 -2.93
C PHE A 267 -16.84 -6.20 -2.80
N GLY A 268 -17.52 -7.31 -3.09
CA GLY A 268 -18.97 -7.34 -3.29
C GLY A 268 -19.42 -6.66 -4.59
N GLY A 269 -18.55 -6.64 -5.61
CA GLY A 269 -18.82 -6.09 -6.95
C GLY A 269 -18.96 -7.18 -8.02
N ASP A 270 -18.92 -6.77 -9.29
CA ASP A 270 -19.09 -7.66 -10.45
C ASP A 270 -17.76 -7.92 -11.16
N GLU A 271 -17.61 -9.12 -11.75
CA GLU A 271 -16.48 -9.41 -12.64
C GLU A 271 -16.37 -8.35 -13.74
N GLY A 272 -15.15 -7.87 -14.00
CA GLY A 272 -14.86 -6.84 -14.97
C GLY A 272 -14.99 -5.41 -14.44
N ASP A 273 -15.47 -5.21 -13.21
CA ASP A 273 -15.25 -3.97 -12.46
C ASP A 273 -13.75 -3.70 -12.31
N TYR A 274 -13.39 -2.49 -11.88
CA TYR A 274 -12.00 -2.10 -11.71
C TYR A 274 -11.64 -1.99 -10.23
N ALA A 275 -10.39 -2.27 -9.87
CA ALA A 275 -9.79 -1.75 -8.65
C ALA A 275 -8.89 -0.57 -9.01
N VAL A 276 -9.04 0.53 -8.27
CA VAL A 276 -8.19 1.71 -8.37
C VAL A 276 -7.37 1.87 -7.09
N LEU A 277 -6.08 2.20 -7.22
CA LEU A 277 -5.21 2.45 -6.08
C LEU A 277 -5.54 3.82 -5.48
N VAL A 278 -6.05 3.87 -4.26
CA VAL A 278 -6.45 5.13 -3.59
C VAL A 278 -5.46 5.57 -2.52
N ALA A 279 -4.66 4.64 -1.99
CA ALA A 279 -3.64 4.95 -1.00
C ALA A 279 -2.50 3.94 -1.00
N MET A 280 -1.35 4.39 -0.51
CA MET A 280 -0.14 3.59 -0.37
C MET A 280 0.66 4.05 0.85
N HIS A 281 1.23 3.10 1.56
CA HIS A 281 2.35 3.31 2.46
C HIS A 281 3.59 2.65 1.91
N TYR A 282 4.74 3.21 2.26
CA TYR A 282 5.93 2.41 2.41
C TYR A 282 6.61 2.71 3.76
N THR A 283 7.33 1.73 4.26
CA THR A 283 8.21 1.86 5.41
C THR A 283 9.55 1.19 5.13
N THR A 284 10.66 1.85 5.49
CA THR A 284 12.03 1.39 5.23
C THR A 284 12.87 1.35 6.50
N LYS A 285 13.91 0.53 6.51
CA LYS A 285 14.89 0.45 7.61
C LYS A 285 16.13 1.31 7.38
N GLU A 286 16.03 2.38 6.60
CA GLU A 286 17.20 3.17 6.17
C GLU A 286 17.91 3.89 7.33
N ILE A 287 17.18 4.20 8.40
CA ILE A 287 17.63 4.77 9.68
C ILE A 287 17.12 3.94 10.86
N PRO A 288 17.69 4.06 12.08
CA PRO A 288 17.31 3.24 13.23
C PRO A 288 15.82 3.32 13.59
N ASN A 289 15.26 4.53 13.55
CA ASN A 289 13.84 4.82 13.77
C ASN A 289 12.94 4.49 12.59
N TRP A 290 13.45 3.87 11.50
CA TRP A 290 12.77 3.67 10.23
C TRP A 290 12.26 4.97 9.57
N PHE A 291 11.95 4.89 8.28
CA PHE A 291 11.34 5.98 7.54
C PHE A 291 9.97 5.53 7.05
N TRP A 292 8.96 6.38 7.21
CA TRP A 292 7.59 6.11 6.79
C TRP A 292 7.12 7.19 5.82
N ALA A 293 6.53 6.78 4.70
CA ALA A 293 5.80 7.68 3.82
C ALA A 293 4.41 7.13 3.54
N THR A 294 3.44 8.05 3.48
CA THR A 294 2.05 7.76 3.18
C THR A 294 1.59 8.62 2.02
N PHE A 295 0.85 8.01 1.09
CA PHE A 295 0.36 8.62 -0.12
C PHE A 295 -1.13 8.33 -0.28
N TRP A 296 -1.90 9.31 -0.74
CA TRP A 296 -3.31 9.11 -1.08
C TRP A 296 -3.70 9.89 -2.32
N TRP A 297 -4.58 9.31 -3.13
CA TRP A 297 -5.06 9.94 -4.35
C TRP A 297 -5.89 11.18 -4.03
N HIS A 298 -5.74 12.23 -4.82
CA HIS A 298 -6.47 13.49 -4.74
C HIS A 298 -6.69 14.09 -6.15
N ASP A 299 -7.84 14.74 -6.36
CA ASP A 299 -8.15 15.40 -7.63
C ASP A 299 -7.49 16.78 -7.73
N LYS A 300 -7.01 17.33 -6.62
CA LYS A 300 -6.18 18.53 -6.55
C LYS A 300 -4.80 18.19 -5.98
N PRO A 301 -3.94 17.49 -6.73
CA PRO A 301 -2.69 16.97 -6.19
C PRO A 301 -1.60 18.05 -6.00
N ASN A 302 -1.83 19.27 -6.49
CA ASN A 302 -0.86 20.36 -6.38
C ASN A 302 -1.24 21.38 -5.27
N ASP A 303 -2.29 21.09 -4.51
CA ASP A 303 -2.85 22.01 -3.52
C ASP A 303 -2.46 21.59 -2.10
N GLY A 304 -2.15 22.59 -1.27
CA GLY A 304 -1.94 22.42 0.17
C GLY A 304 -0.57 21.86 0.55
N PRO A 305 -0.30 21.70 1.85
CA PRO A 305 1.01 21.32 2.36
C PRO A 305 1.43 19.90 1.93
N TYR A 306 0.47 18.99 1.78
CA TYR A 306 0.76 17.60 1.38
C TYR A 306 1.21 17.46 -0.09
N ALA A 307 1.12 18.54 -0.88
CA ALA A 307 1.66 18.59 -2.25
C ALA A 307 3.12 19.06 -2.32
N ALA A 308 3.68 19.56 -1.20
CA ALA A 308 5.00 20.17 -1.16
C ALA A 308 6.13 19.18 -1.55
N ASP A 309 7.22 19.76 -2.04
CA ASP A 309 8.51 19.11 -2.37
C ASP A 309 8.42 18.00 -3.42
N ARG A 310 7.32 17.98 -4.17
CA ARG A 310 7.11 17.00 -5.24
C ARG A 310 8.15 17.17 -6.35
N LEU A 311 8.71 16.04 -6.77
CA LEU A 311 9.53 15.99 -7.97
C LEU A 311 8.72 16.35 -9.22
N ASP A 312 9.41 16.86 -10.25
CA ASP A 312 8.78 17.29 -11.48
C ASP A 312 8.10 16.16 -12.28
N ASP A 313 7.35 16.56 -13.31
CA ASP A 313 6.61 15.68 -14.20
C ASP A 313 7.52 14.75 -15.05
N THR A 314 8.84 14.94 -15.02
CA THR A 314 9.80 14.00 -15.62
C THR A 314 10.05 12.80 -14.72
N LYS A 315 9.80 12.90 -13.41
CA LYS A 315 9.98 11.82 -12.43
C LYS A 315 8.66 11.19 -12.01
N ILE A 316 7.65 12.01 -11.71
CA ILE A 316 6.30 11.55 -11.34
C ILE A 316 5.37 11.70 -12.56
N ARG A 317 4.98 10.58 -13.17
CA ARG A 317 4.28 10.57 -14.48
C ARG A 317 2.91 9.90 -14.40
N GLY A 318 2.03 10.28 -15.33
CA GLY A 318 0.73 9.63 -15.50
C GLY A 318 -0.13 9.68 -14.23
N PRO A 319 -0.75 8.57 -13.80
CA PRO A 319 -1.66 8.57 -12.64
C PRO A 319 -0.94 8.85 -11.32
N TRP A 320 0.38 8.68 -11.26
CA TRP A 320 1.17 8.92 -10.04
C TRP A 320 1.23 10.39 -9.65
N ARG A 321 0.89 11.30 -10.58
CA ARG A 321 0.78 12.75 -10.33
C ARG A 321 -0.42 13.10 -9.45
N ASN A 322 -1.36 12.18 -9.24
CA ASN A 322 -2.57 12.43 -8.48
C ASN A 322 -2.45 12.12 -6.98
N TYR A 323 -1.26 11.81 -6.45
CA TYR A 323 -1.12 11.50 -5.02
C TYR A 323 -0.64 12.69 -4.23
N LEU A 324 -1.19 12.94 -3.04
CA LEU A 324 -0.60 13.77 -1.98
C LEU A 324 0.24 12.90 -1.04
N MET A 325 1.10 13.50 -0.22
CA MET A 325 2.07 12.76 0.60
C MET A 325 2.32 13.40 1.98
N ASP A 326 2.53 12.53 2.97
CA ASP A 326 3.10 12.87 4.28
C ASP A 326 4.18 11.87 4.76
N VAL A 327 5.08 12.29 5.66
CA VAL A 327 6.22 11.50 6.14
C VAL A 327 6.34 11.49 7.66
N ALA A 328 6.80 10.36 8.19
CA ALA A 328 7.28 10.24 9.56
C ALA A 328 8.65 9.55 9.58
N TYR A 329 9.51 9.98 10.49
CA TYR A 329 10.86 9.44 10.71
C TYR A 329 11.22 9.39 12.20
N ASP A 330 10.26 9.77 13.04
CA ASP A 330 10.29 9.72 14.49
C ASP A 330 8.84 9.63 14.99
N MET A 331 8.64 9.14 16.21
CA MET A 331 7.32 8.98 16.82
C MET A 331 6.87 10.27 17.51
N ASP A 332 7.83 11.11 17.88
CA ASP A 332 7.65 12.33 18.63
C ASP A 332 7.93 13.59 17.82
N LEU A 333 8.78 13.51 16.81
CA LEU A 333 9.27 14.67 16.06
C LEU A 333 8.88 14.63 14.56
N PRO A 334 8.69 15.80 13.94
CA PRO A 334 8.62 17.14 14.56
C PRO A 334 7.40 17.27 15.50
N LYS A 335 7.37 18.33 16.30
CA LYS A 335 6.18 18.65 17.10
C LYS A 335 5.21 19.48 16.26
N GLU A 336 3.92 19.21 16.42
CA GLU A 336 2.87 20.07 15.90
C GLU A 336 2.93 21.47 16.52
N THR A 337 2.17 22.40 15.93
CA THR A 337 2.01 23.77 16.45
C THR A 337 1.49 23.84 17.89
N ASN A 338 0.74 22.84 18.35
CA ASN A 338 0.25 22.73 19.74
C ASN A 338 1.27 22.06 20.69
N GLY A 339 2.46 21.71 20.22
CA GLY A 339 3.53 21.06 21.00
C GLY A 339 3.38 19.54 21.18
N THR A 340 2.33 18.93 20.62
CA THR A 340 2.16 17.47 20.64
C THR A 340 3.01 16.80 19.56
N PRO A 341 3.30 15.48 19.64
CA PRO A 341 3.94 14.74 18.55
C PRO A 341 3.26 14.95 17.20
N ASN A 342 3.98 14.93 16.08
CA ASN A 342 3.35 14.99 14.76
C ASN A 342 2.29 13.88 14.58
N ALA A 343 1.23 14.21 13.83
CA ALA A 343 0.29 13.21 13.32
C ALA A 343 0.58 12.97 11.85
N VAL A 344 0.81 11.70 11.50
CA VAL A 344 1.10 11.26 10.13
C VAL A 344 0.32 9.98 9.91
N PHE A 345 -0.69 10.04 9.05
CA PHE A 345 -1.62 8.95 8.85
C PHE A 345 -2.09 8.90 7.39
N ASN A 346 -2.64 7.78 6.94
CA ASN A 346 -3.36 7.74 5.68
C ASN A 346 -4.85 7.91 5.94
N PRO A 347 -5.52 8.88 5.29
CA PRO A 347 -6.94 9.09 5.51
C PRO A 347 -7.76 7.84 5.12
N TRP A 348 -7.33 7.06 4.12
CA TRP A 348 -8.06 5.87 3.73
C TRP A 348 -7.98 4.72 4.74
N LEU A 349 -6.92 4.63 5.55
CA LEU A 349 -6.72 3.52 6.48
C LEU A 349 -6.95 3.92 7.93
N GLU A 350 -6.16 4.85 8.44
CA GLU A 350 -6.12 5.14 9.88
C GLU A 350 -7.31 5.98 10.33
N ALA A 351 -7.92 6.77 9.44
CA ALA A 351 -9.08 7.57 9.82
C ALA A 351 -10.31 6.72 10.23
N HIS A 352 -10.33 5.41 9.94
CA HIS A 352 -11.35 4.50 10.46
C HIS A 352 -11.24 4.24 11.96
N PHE A 353 -10.08 4.49 12.56
CA PHE A 353 -9.86 4.22 13.97
C PHE A 353 -10.24 5.38 14.86
N GLU A 354 -10.68 5.04 16.07
CA GLU A 354 -10.71 6.00 17.16
C GLU A 354 -9.29 6.57 17.37
N ASN A 355 -9.17 7.90 17.36
CA ASN A 355 -7.91 8.63 17.49
C ASN A 355 -6.90 8.44 16.33
N GLY A 356 -7.30 7.78 15.24
CA GLY A 356 -6.39 7.49 14.12
C GLY A 356 -5.89 8.74 13.39
N VAL A 357 -6.74 9.75 13.22
CA VAL A 357 -6.37 11.05 12.61
C VAL A 357 -5.41 11.89 13.46
N ASN A 358 -5.22 11.51 14.73
CA ASN A 358 -4.30 12.17 15.66
C ASN A 358 -3.02 11.37 15.85
N SER A 359 -2.90 10.21 15.23
CA SER A 359 -1.78 9.30 15.42
C SER A 359 -0.68 9.52 14.37
N ASN A 360 0.43 8.85 14.60
CA ASN A 360 1.52 8.72 13.64
C ASN A 360 1.64 7.22 13.33
N CYS A 361 1.71 6.84 12.05
CA CYS A 361 1.86 5.44 11.64
C CYS A 361 3.00 4.73 12.38
N MET A 362 4.13 5.43 12.58
CA MET A 362 5.26 4.91 13.36
C MET A 362 4.93 4.73 14.84
N THR A 363 4.03 5.55 15.41
CA THR A 363 3.54 5.37 16.78
C THR A 363 2.75 4.06 16.94
N CYS A 364 1.96 3.67 15.94
CA CYS A 364 1.28 2.38 15.93
C CYS A 364 2.28 1.24 15.69
N HIS A 365 3.23 1.41 14.76
CA HIS A 365 4.18 0.36 14.38
C HIS A 365 5.29 0.10 15.40
N GLN A 366 5.68 1.07 16.23
CA GLN A 366 6.65 0.83 17.33
C GLN A 366 6.14 -0.20 18.36
N ARG A 367 4.82 -0.39 18.41
CA ARG A 367 4.09 -1.32 19.27
C ARG A 367 3.86 -2.68 18.61
N ALA A 368 4.40 -2.88 17.40
CA ALA A 368 4.39 -4.18 16.75
C ALA A 368 5.22 -5.17 17.58
N VAL A 369 4.53 -6.15 18.15
CA VAL A 369 5.13 -7.20 18.98
C VAL A 369 4.59 -8.57 18.59
N TRP A 370 5.33 -9.60 18.95
CA TRP A 370 4.89 -10.98 18.95
C TRP A 370 4.65 -11.43 20.40
N THR A 371 3.49 -12.03 20.67
CA THR A 371 3.06 -12.55 21.98
C THR A 371 2.01 -13.65 21.81
N GLU A 372 1.78 -14.44 22.86
CA GLU A 372 0.77 -15.50 22.92
C GLU A 372 -0.38 -15.12 23.87
N PRO A 373 -1.66 -15.08 23.41
CA PRO A 373 -2.10 -15.08 22.01
C PRO A 373 -1.84 -13.72 21.34
N ASP A 374 -1.88 -13.69 20.01
CA ASP A 374 -1.55 -12.57 19.10
C ASP A 374 -1.63 -11.14 19.66
N ALA A 375 -0.72 -10.29 19.18
CA ALA A 375 -0.63 -8.90 19.61
C ALA A 375 -1.86 -8.06 19.22
N THR A 376 -2.34 -7.25 20.17
CA THR A 376 -3.35 -6.22 19.93
C THR A 376 -2.67 -4.90 19.59
N PHE A 377 -3.18 -4.15 18.62
CA PHE A 377 -2.61 -2.84 18.23
C PHE A 377 -3.37 -1.65 18.85
N LEU A 378 -4.47 -1.92 19.57
CA LEU A 378 -5.31 -0.91 20.23
C LEU A 378 -4.94 -0.74 21.72
N PRO A 379 -5.23 0.42 22.34
CA PRO A 379 -5.74 1.64 21.73
C PRO A 379 -4.69 2.33 20.85
N ILE A 380 -5.11 3.19 19.92
CA ILE A 380 -4.19 4.01 19.12
C ILE A 380 -3.78 5.24 19.91
N THR A 381 -2.46 5.42 20.06
CA THR A 381 -1.85 6.52 20.80
C THR A 381 -1.12 7.49 19.86
N ARG A 382 -0.59 8.58 20.43
CA ARG A 382 0.22 9.59 19.75
C ARG A 382 1.54 9.75 20.52
N GLY A 383 2.68 9.76 19.83
CA GLY A 383 4.00 9.87 20.45
C GLY A 383 4.71 8.55 20.71
N ALA A 384 5.95 8.62 21.20
CA ALA A 384 6.69 7.43 21.59
C ALA A 384 5.96 6.63 22.68
N ALA A 385 5.99 5.31 22.55
CA ALA A 385 5.42 4.41 23.54
C ALA A 385 6.33 4.41 24.78
N PRO A 386 5.77 4.53 26.00
CA PRO A 386 6.58 4.49 27.20
C PRO A 386 7.22 3.11 27.36
N ALA A 387 8.41 3.05 27.96
CA ALA A 387 9.14 1.79 28.15
C ALA A 387 8.34 0.73 28.95
N ASN A 388 7.39 1.17 29.77
CA ASN A 388 6.49 0.32 30.55
C ASN A 388 5.11 0.11 29.91
N ASP A 389 4.93 0.41 28.61
CA ASP A 389 3.68 0.12 27.90
C ASP A 389 3.32 -1.37 28.10
N PRO A 390 2.12 -1.69 28.61
CA PRO A 390 1.71 -3.06 28.88
C PRO A 390 1.83 -4.00 27.67
N ILE A 391 1.79 -3.47 26.44
CA ILE A 391 1.94 -4.26 25.21
C ILE A 391 3.29 -4.97 25.14
N PHE A 392 4.33 -4.46 25.81
CA PHE A 392 5.66 -5.07 25.80
C PHE A 392 5.85 -6.14 26.89
N ARG A 393 4.85 -6.36 27.75
CA ARG A 393 4.93 -7.39 28.78
C ARG A 393 4.96 -8.77 28.12
N ASN A 394 6.02 -9.54 28.41
CA ASN A 394 6.22 -10.91 27.89
C ASN A 394 6.17 -11.02 26.36
N SER A 395 6.52 -9.94 25.66
CA SER A 395 6.41 -9.83 24.21
C SER A 395 7.76 -9.50 23.59
N THR A 396 7.91 -9.86 22.32
CA THR A 396 9.11 -9.56 21.51
C THR A 396 8.76 -8.53 20.45
N LYS A 397 9.46 -7.40 20.41
CA LYS A 397 9.29 -6.38 19.36
C LYS A 397 9.70 -6.94 18.00
N VAL A 398 8.89 -6.69 16.98
CA VAL A 398 9.09 -7.19 15.61
C VAL A 398 9.51 -6.07 14.66
N ASP A 399 10.41 -5.22 15.13
CA ASP A 399 10.89 -4.02 14.43
C ASP A 399 9.71 -3.13 14.01
N PHE A 400 9.59 -2.79 12.72
CA PHE A 400 8.50 -1.97 12.17
C PHE A 400 7.36 -2.79 11.52
N LEU A 401 7.33 -4.12 11.68
CA LEU A 401 6.49 -5.02 10.87
C LEU A 401 5.38 -5.73 11.65
N TRP A 402 4.16 -5.19 11.57
CA TRP A 402 2.95 -5.91 11.99
C TRP A 402 2.68 -7.20 11.18
N SER A 403 3.22 -7.34 9.97
CA SER A 403 3.06 -8.58 9.19
C SER A 403 3.68 -9.81 9.84
N LEU A 404 4.71 -9.66 10.68
CA LEU A 404 5.29 -10.80 11.40
C LEU A 404 4.27 -11.49 12.33
N PRO A 405 3.66 -10.79 13.32
CA PRO A 405 2.65 -11.39 14.19
C PRO A 405 1.32 -11.66 13.47
N LEU A 406 1.00 -10.96 12.38
CA LEU A 406 -0.29 -11.13 11.68
C LEU A 406 -0.28 -12.20 10.58
N GLU A 407 0.88 -12.53 10.01
CA GLU A 407 1.04 -13.45 8.88
C GLU A 407 1.98 -14.64 9.18
N GLY A 408 2.96 -14.47 10.09
CA GLY A 408 4.02 -15.44 10.39
C GLY A 408 3.69 -16.54 11.42
N ASN A 409 2.41 -16.80 11.70
CA ASN A 409 1.98 -17.71 12.78
C ASN A 409 1.42 -19.07 12.29
N ASN A 410 1.86 -19.53 11.11
CA ASN A 410 1.52 -20.86 10.58
C ASN A 410 2.45 -21.97 11.09
#